data_AF-A0A832Q1A5-F1
#
_entry.id   AF-A0A832Q1A5-F1
#
_cell.length_a   1.000
_cell.length_b   1.000
_cell.length_c   1.000
_cell.angle_alpha   90.00
_cell.angle_beta   90.00
_cell.angle_gamma   90.00
#
_symmetry.space_group_name_H-M   'P 1'
#
loop_
_entity.id
_entity.type
_entity.pdbx_description
1 polymer ?
#
loop_
_entity_poly.entity_id
_entity_poly.type
_entity_poly.pdbx_seq_one_letter_code
_entity_poly.pdbx_strand_id
1 'polypeptide(L)'
;IGTIVIFFGFGVHIIYSIILTIQNRRARGKVRYDSESKNNASWSSKNMFVLGLVILLFVLLHLYQMWYQMQFKELFMIEGARHDSAQLVEEVFSNVWMVVIYVVSFIALWFHLTHGFWSALHTVGWNNDIWMKRIKVFGNVLASLICLAFIAVAVLMHLGYSNILA
;
A
#
# COMPACT_ATOMS: atom_id res chain seq x y z
N ILE A 1 -20.98 0.20 -2.13
CA ILE A 1 -20.48 -0.15 -3.49
C ILE A 1 -18.95 -0.05 -3.55
N GLY A 2 -18.33 1.08 -3.22
CA GLY A 2 -16.87 1.26 -3.28
C GLY A 2 -16.05 0.22 -2.49
N THR A 3 -16.48 -0.13 -1.27
CA THR A 3 -15.82 -1.14 -0.43
C THR A 3 -15.71 -2.49 -1.13
N ILE A 4 -16.79 -2.98 -1.75
CA ILE A 4 -16.80 -4.28 -2.42
C ILE A 4 -15.79 -4.32 -3.57
N VAL A 5 -15.75 -3.25 -4.37
CA VAL A 5 -14.83 -3.14 -5.52
C VAL A 5 -13.37 -3.16 -5.06
N ILE A 6 -13.04 -2.41 -4.01
CA ILE A 6 -11.67 -2.35 -3.47
C ILE A 6 -11.25 -3.70 -2.90
N PHE A 7 -12.08 -4.33 -2.07
CA PHE A 7 -11.77 -5.64 -1.49
C PHE A 7 -11.61 -6.73 -2.55
N PHE A 8 -12.48 -6.75 -3.57
CA PHE A 8 -12.36 -7.68 -4.68
C PHE A 8 -11.07 -7.46 -5.48
N GLY A 9 -10.78 -6.21 -5.87
CA GLY A 9 -9.56 -5.86 -6.59
C GLY A 9 -8.30 -6.19 -5.81
N PHE A 10 -8.29 -5.92 -4.50
CA PHE A 10 -7.19 -6.28 -3.60
C PHE A 10 -6.99 -7.79 -3.51
N GLY A 11 -8.07 -8.57 -3.44
CA GLY A 11 -8.01 -10.04 -3.47
C GLY A 11 -7.40 -10.57 -4.77
N VAL A 12 -7.86 -10.08 -5.93
CA VAL A 12 -7.30 -10.44 -7.25
C VAL A 12 -5.82 -10.07 -7.34
N HIS A 13 -5.44 -8.88 -6.85
CA HIS A 13 -4.05 -8.43 -6.80
C HIS A 13 -3.15 -9.39 -5.99
N ILE A 14 -3.59 -9.80 -4.80
CA ILE A 14 -2.83 -10.74 -3.95
C ILE A 14 -2.66 -12.08 -4.65
N ILE A 15 -3.74 -12.67 -5.17
CA ILE A 15 -3.70 -13.97 -5.85
C ILE A 15 -2.73 -13.91 -7.03
N TYR A 16 -2.84 -12.88 -7.87
CA TYR A 16 -1.97 -12.73 -9.03
C TYR A 16 -0.51 -12.49 -8.62
N SER A 17 -0.26 -11.72 -7.57
CA SER A 17 1.09 -11.47 -7.05
C SER A 17 1.77 -12.77 -6.57
N ILE A 18 1.01 -13.69 -5.96
CA ILE A 18 1.50 -15.00 -5.51
C ILE A 18 1.82 -15.88 -6.71
N ILE A 19 0.90 -15.96 -7.70
CA ILE A 19 1.11 -16.72 -8.93
C ILE A 19 2.38 -16.23 -9.64
N LEU A 20 2.52 -14.92 -9.83
CA LEU A 20 3.68 -14.32 -10.50
C LEU A 20 4.97 -14.55 -9.70
N THR A 21 4.91 -14.50 -8.37
CA THR A 21 6.07 -14.80 -7.50
C THR A 21 6.53 -16.25 -7.67
N ILE A 22 5.58 -17.19 -7.73
CA ILE A 22 5.87 -18.62 -7.97
C ILE A 22 6.43 -18.83 -9.38
N GLN A 23 5.82 -18.23 -10.41
CA GLN A 23 6.30 -18.30 -11.79
C GLN A 23 7.72 -17.73 -11.92
N ASN A 24 7.99 -16.56 -11.35
CA ASN A 24 9.32 -15.95 -11.31
C ASN A 24 10.34 -16.80 -10.55
N ARG A 25 9.92 -17.51 -9.49
CA ARG A 25 10.79 -18.44 -8.76
C ARG A 25 11.08 -19.70 -9.59
N ARG A 26 10.08 -20.26 -10.29
CA ARG A 26 10.25 -21.42 -11.17
C ARG A 26 11.14 -21.10 -12.38
N ALA A 27 10.94 -19.94 -13.01
CA ALA A 27 11.71 -19.49 -14.17
C ALA A 27 13.21 -19.25 -13.85
N ARG A 28 13.54 -18.92 -12.59
CA ARG A 28 14.94 -18.77 -12.14
C ARG A 28 15.69 -20.10 -11.98
N GLY A 29 15.00 -21.25 -11.96
CA GLY A 29 15.63 -22.56 -11.82
C GLY A 29 16.33 -22.80 -10.47
N LYS A 30 17.14 -23.87 -10.39
CA LYS A 30 17.90 -24.30 -9.17
C LYS A 30 19.18 -23.49 -8.93
N VAL A 31 19.55 -22.61 -9.85
CA VAL A 31 20.83 -21.91 -9.83
C VAL A 31 20.69 -20.64 -9.00
N ARG A 32 21.06 -20.72 -7.72
CA ARG A 32 20.97 -19.60 -6.77
C ARG A 32 22.13 -18.61 -6.90
N TYR A 33 23.21 -18.98 -7.60
CA TYR A 33 24.52 -18.36 -7.47
C TYR A 33 25.40 -18.39 -8.73
N ASP A 34 24.87 -18.65 -9.93
CA ASP A 34 25.68 -18.52 -11.14
C ASP A 34 25.33 -17.22 -11.86
N SER A 35 26.37 -16.41 -12.03
CA SER A 35 26.37 -14.96 -12.28
C SER A 35 25.82 -14.12 -11.12
N GLU A 36 26.68 -13.22 -10.62
CA GLU A 36 26.27 -11.84 -10.41
C GLU A 36 25.62 -11.33 -11.70
N SER A 37 24.37 -11.72 -11.97
CA SER A 37 23.70 -11.23 -13.17
C SER A 37 23.64 -9.72 -12.96
N LYS A 38 24.23 -8.98 -13.90
CA LYS A 38 24.18 -7.52 -14.04
C LYS A 38 22.74 -7.04 -14.29
N ASN A 39 21.78 -7.55 -13.53
CA ASN A 39 20.38 -7.21 -13.59
C ASN A 39 20.23 -5.93 -12.79
N ASN A 40 20.05 -4.83 -13.51
CA ASN A 40 19.71 -3.50 -13.00
C ASN A 40 18.28 -3.46 -12.40
N ALA A 41 17.82 -4.55 -11.79
CA ALA A 41 16.56 -4.60 -11.08
C ALA A 41 16.68 -3.78 -9.79
N SER A 42 15.75 -2.85 -9.58
CA SER A 42 15.73 -2.00 -8.40
C SER A 42 15.61 -2.82 -7.11
N TRP A 43 16.05 -2.25 -6.00
CA TRP A 43 15.92 -2.87 -4.68
C TRP A 43 14.46 -3.21 -4.33
N SER A 44 13.52 -2.31 -4.64
CA SER A 44 12.10 -2.57 -4.39
C SER A 44 11.55 -3.70 -5.26
N SER A 45 12.00 -3.84 -6.51
CA SER A 45 11.63 -4.99 -7.35
C SER A 45 12.11 -6.32 -6.75
N LYS A 46 13.33 -6.34 -6.19
CA LYS A 46 13.89 -7.53 -5.51
C LYS A 46 13.12 -7.90 -4.24
N ASN A 47 12.59 -6.91 -3.52
CA ASN A 47 11.90 -7.08 -2.24
C ASN A 47 10.37 -6.93 -2.34
N MET A 48 9.79 -6.91 -3.54
CA MET A 48 8.39 -6.58 -3.78
C MET A 48 7.41 -7.48 -3.01
N PHE A 49 7.70 -8.78 -2.89
CA PHE A 49 6.87 -9.71 -2.12
C PHE A 49 6.89 -9.39 -0.62
N VAL A 50 8.06 -9.03 -0.07
CA VAL A 50 8.21 -8.65 1.34
C VAL A 50 7.50 -7.33 1.63
N LEU A 51 7.66 -6.34 0.75
CA LEU A 51 6.93 -5.07 0.84
C LEU A 51 5.40 -5.31 0.81
N GLY A 52 4.93 -6.19 -0.08
CA GLY A 52 3.53 -6.58 -0.14
C GLY A 52 3.02 -7.23 1.16
N LEU A 53 3.84 -8.06 1.82
CA LEU A 53 3.47 -8.66 3.10
C LEU A 53 3.38 -7.62 4.23
N VAL A 54 4.32 -6.67 4.29
CA VAL A 54 4.27 -5.56 5.26
C VAL A 54 2.99 -4.73 5.05
N ILE A 55 2.66 -4.42 3.79
CA ILE A 55 1.44 -3.67 3.46
C ILE A 55 0.18 -4.47 3.80
N LEU A 56 0.18 -5.79 3.60
CA LEU A 56 -0.96 -6.63 3.98
C LEU A 56 -1.22 -6.55 5.49
N LEU A 57 -0.18 -6.66 6.33
CA LEU A 57 -0.30 -6.51 7.78
C LEU A 57 -0.79 -5.10 8.16
N PHE A 58 -0.25 -4.08 7.50
CA PHE A 58 -0.71 -2.70 7.70
C PHE A 58 -2.18 -2.51 7.35
N VAL A 59 -2.64 -3.05 6.22
CA VAL A 59 -4.04 -2.94 5.79
C VAL A 59 -4.98 -3.64 6.78
N LEU A 60 -4.59 -4.80 7.33
CA LEU A 60 -5.38 -5.46 8.37
C LEU A 60 -5.51 -4.60 9.63
N LEU A 61 -4.39 -4.01 10.09
CA LEU A 61 -4.38 -3.08 11.24
C LEU A 61 -5.25 -1.85 10.95
N HIS A 62 -5.06 -1.23 9.79
CA HIS A 62 -5.80 -0.05 9.35
C HIS A 62 -7.31 -0.31 9.25
N LEU A 63 -7.71 -1.44 8.65
CA LEU A 63 -9.10 -1.84 8.55
C LEU A 63 -9.70 -2.10 9.94
N TYR A 64 -8.95 -2.69 10.87
CA TYR A 64 -9.45 -2.91 12.23
C TYR A 64 -9.61 -1.61 13.03
N GLN A 65 -8.66 -0.68 12.93
CA GLN A 65 -8.69 0.57 13.70
C GLN A 65 -9.72 1.57 13.18
N MET A 66 -9.89 1.67 11.86
CA MET A 66 -10.75 2.67 11.24
C MET A 66 -12.02 2.07 10.65
N TRP A 67 -11.86 1.25 9.62
CA TRP A 67 -12.98 0.76 8.82
C TRP A 67 -13.97 -0.09 9.64
N TYR A 68 -13.45 -0.95 10.52
CA TYR A 68 -14.25 -1.80 11.40
C TYR A 68 -15.01 -0.96 12.42
N GLN A 69 -14.36 0.03 13.04
CA GLN A 69 -14.98 0.88 14.07
C GLN A 69 -16.05 1.82 13.50
N MET A 70 -16.00 2.13 12.22
CA MET A 70 -16.95 3.00 11.53
C MET A 70 -17.86 2.19 10.58
N GLN A 71 -17.46 2.08 9.30
CA GLN A 71 -18.29 1.59 8.21
C GLN A 71 -18.81 0.16 8.41
N PHE A 72 -18.00 -0.73 8.97
CA PHE A 72 -18.44 -2.12 9.19
C PHE A 72 -19.54 -2.18 10.25
N LYS A 73 -19.31 -1.59 11.42
CA LYS A 73 -20.32 -1.56 12.49
C LYS A 73 -21.60 -0.87 12.04
N GLU A 74 -21.49 0.22 11.28
CA GLU A 74 -22.64 0.91 10.69
C GLU A 74 -23.41 0.01 9.71
N LEU A 75 -22.70 -0.67 8.78
CA LEU A 75 -23.32 -1.54 7.78
C LEU A 75 -24.05 -2.74 8.40
N PHE A 76 -23.55 -3.27 9.50
CA PHE A 76 -24.11 -4.44 10.19
C PHE A 76 -24.96 -4.08 11.41
N MET A 77 -25.26 -2.80 11.63
CA MET A 77 -26.05 -2.30 12.77
C MET A 77 -25.51 -2.80 14.13
N ILE A 78 -24.18 -2.84 14.27
CA ILE A 78 -23.50 -3.22 15.51
C ILE A 78 -23.38 -1.98 16.41
N GLU A 79 -23.68 -2.13 17.70
CA GLU A 79 -23.57 -1.03 18.66
C GLU A 79 -22.13 -0.46 18.77
N GLY A 80 -22.05 0.84 19.08
CA GLY A 80 -20.76 1.53 19.23
C GLY A 80 -20.05 1.81 17.90
N ALA A 81 -20.81 2.01 16.82
CA ALA A 81 -20.28 2.57 15.57
C ALA A 81 -19.82 4.03 15.79
N ARG A 82 -18.62 4.35 15.32
CA ARG A 82 -18.07 5.71 15.37
C ARG A 82 -18.51 6.45 14.11
N HIS A 83 -19.00 7.68 14.27
CA HIS A 83 -19.45 8.51 13.15
C HIS A 83 -18.51 9.70 12.86
N ASP A 84 -17.69 10.09 13.85
CA ASP A 84 -16.66 11.11 13.68
C ASP A 84 -15.33 10.45 13.29
N SER A 85 -14.98 10.57 12.01
CA SER A 85 -13.73 10.04 11.48
C SER A 85 -12.50 10.84 11.94
N ALA A 86 -12.63 12.14 12.15
CA ALA A 86 -11.50 12.98 12.56
C ALA A 86 -11.11 12.67 14.01
N GLN A 87 -12.10 12.53 14.89
CA GLN A 87 -11.89 12.12 16.27
C GLN A 87 -11.24 10.73 16.36
N LEU A 88 -11.70 9.76 15.56
CA LEU A 88 -11.11 8.43 15.56
C LEU A 88 -9.66 8.43 15.07
N VAL A 89 -9.35 9.25 14.06
CA VAL A 89 -7.99 9.44 13.56
C VAL A 89 -7.08 10.06 14.64
N GLU A 90 -7.56 11.08 15.34
CA GLU A 90 -6.85 11.71 16.46
C GLU A 90 -6.57 10.71 17.59
N GLU A 91 -7.57 9.90 17.97
CA GLU A 91 -7.42 8.87 19.00
C GLU A 91 -6.37 7.82 18.63
N VAL A 92 -6.37 7.33 17.38
CA VAL A 92 -5.39 6.34 16.92
C VAL A 92 -3.97 6.92 16.91
N PHE A 93 -3.81 8.17 16.46
CA PHE A 93 -2.50 8.82 16.38
C PHE A 93 -2.06 9.50 17.68
N SER A 94 -2.88 9.52 18.73
CA SER A 94 -2.44 9.92 20.08
C SER A 94 -1.29 9.05 20.61
N ASN A 95 -1.22 7.79 20.16
CA ASN A 95 -0.14 6.88 20.51
C ASN A 95 1.02 6.97 19.51
N VAL A 96 2.19 7.41 19.97
CA VAL A 96 3.41 7.55 19.15
C VAL A 96 3.81 6.26 18.43
N TRP A 97 3.55 5.09 19.03
CA TRP A 97 3.86 3.80 18.40
C TRP A 97 3.01 3.58 17.15
N MET A 98 1.76 4.03 17.14
CA MET A 98 0.89 3.95 15.97
C MET A 98 1.39 4.86 14.85
N VAL A 99 1.83 6.08 15.19
CA VAL A 99 2.45 7.00 14.21
C VAL A 99 3.65 6.35 13.54
N VAL A 100 4.57 5.76 14.33
CA VAL A 100 5.77 5.09 13.80
C VAL A 100 5.40 3.92 12.88
N ILE A 101 4.46 3.05 13.29
CA ILE A 101 3.99 1.92 12.47
C ILE A 101 3.40 2.41 11.15
N TYR A 102 2.57 3.45 11.17
CA TYR A 102 1.94 4.00 9.98
C TYR A 102 2.96 4.65 9.05
N VAL A 103 3.92 5.43 9.59
CA VAL A 103 4.98 6.05 8.79
C VAL A 103 5.85 5.00 8.08
N VAL A 104 6.30 3.96 8.81
CA VAL A 104 7.07 2.86 8.22
C VAL A 104 6.25 2.13 7.14
N SER A 105 4.96 1.94 7.39
CA SER A 105 4.05 1.29 6.45
C SER A 105 3.81 2.15 5.19
N PHE A 106 3.72 3.47 5.32
CA PHE A 106 3.62 4.38 4.17
C PHE A 106 4.91 4.44 3.36
N ILE A 107 6.08 4.30 3.99
CA ILE A 107 7.36 4.16 3.27
C ILE A 107 7.39 2.83 2.49
N ALA A 108 6.94 1.73 3.10
CA ALA A 108 6.83 0.44 2.40
C ALA A 108 5.83 0.52 1.24
N LEU A 109 4.68 1.18 1.45
CA LEU A 109 3.69 1.45 0.43
C LEU A 109 4.25 2.31 -0.71
N TRP A 110 5.05 3.32 -0.40
CA TRP A 110 5.70 4.16 -1.41
C TRP A 110 6.61 3.33 -2.33
N PHE A 111 7.46 2.47 -1.76
CA PHE A 111 8.27 1.54 -2.56
C PHE A 111 7.43 0.56 -3.37
N HIS A 112 6.30 0.09 -2.82
CA HIS A 112 5.41 -0.82 -3.52
C HIS A 112 4.67 -0.12 -4.68
N LEU A 113 4.18 1.10 -4.51
CA LEU A 113 3.42 1.84 -5.53
C LEU A 113 4.32 2.35 -6.67
N THR A 114 5.49 2.91 -6.34
CA THR A 114 6.48 3.39 -7.34
C THR A 114 6.94 2.29 -8.30
N HIS A 115 6.86 1.03 -7.88
CA HIS A 115 7.15 -0.11 -8.74
C HIS A 115 5.90 -0.83 -9.27
N GLY A 116 4.92 -1.08 -8.42
CA GLY A 116 3.74 -1.89 -8.69
C GLY A 116 2.81 -1.24 -9.72
N PHE A 117 2.66 0.08 -9.71
CA PHE A 117 1.73 0.79 -10.59
C PHE A 117 2.04 0.56 -12.07
N TRP A 118 3.26 0.89 -12.50
CA TRP A 118 3.65 0.69 -13.90
C TRP A 118 3.87 -0.80 -14.21
N SER A 119 4.32 -1.61 -13.24
CA SER A 119 4.52 -3.05 -13.45
C SER A 119 3.20 -3.76 -13.78
N ALA A 120 2.10 -3.38 -13.14
CA ALA A 120 0.78 -3.97 -13.43
C ALA A 120 0.35 -3.72 -14.89
N LEU A 121 0.66 -2.54 -15.44
CA LEU A 121 0.36 -2.20 -16.83
C LEU A 121 1.17 -3.05 -17.81
N HIS A 122 2.43 -3.36 -17.50
CA HIS A 122 3.22 -4.32 -18.28
C HIS A 122 2.61 -5.73 -18.24
N THR A 123 2.17 -6.18 -17.06
CA THR A 123 1.60 -7.51 -16.86
C THR A 123 0.35 -7.75 -17.71
N VAL A 124 -0.51 -6.74 -17.88
CA VAL A 124 -1.72 -6.83 -18.72
C VAL A 124 -1.45 -6.57 -20.21
N GLY A 125 -0.19 -6.37 -20.59
CA GLY A 125 0.21 -6.15 -21.99
C GLY A 125 0.13 -4.70 -22.46
N TRP A 126 -0.22 -3.75 -21.58
CA TRP A 126 -0.25 -2.33 -21.91
C TRP A 126 1.16 -1.73 -21.79
N ASN A 127 2.05 -2.15 -22.68
CA ASN A 127 3.45 -1.76 -22.71
C ASN A 127 3.80 -1.07 -24.03
N ASN A 128 4.32 0.17 -23.94
CA ASN A 128 4.87 0.91 -25.07
C ASN A 128 6.02 1.81 -24.60
N ASP A 129 7.13 1.82 -25.33
CA ASP A 129 8.39 2.45 -24.89
C ASP A 129 8.30 3.96 -24.68
N ILE A 130 7.42 4.65 -25.42
CA ILE A 130 7.24 6.10 -25.31
C ILE A 130 6.34 6.45 -24.12
N TRP A 131 5.17 5.83 -24.04
CA TRP A 131 4.17 6.13 -23.01
C TRP A 131 4.59 5.60 -21.64
N MET A 132 5.30 4.47 -21.59
CA MET A 132 5.73 3.87 -20.33
C MET A 132 6.72 4.75 -19.56
N LYS A 133 7.60 5.48 -20.25
CA LYS A 133 8.50 6.46 -19.60
C LYS A 133 7.70 7.54 -18.86
N ARG A 134 6.64 8.05 -19.48
CA ARG A 134 5.76 9.08 -18.89
C ARG A 134 4.96 8.53 -17.71
N ILE A 135 4.38 7.33 -17.88
CA ILE A 135 3.60 6.65 -16.83
C ILE A 135 4.46 6.36 -15.60
N LYS A 136 5.71 5.95 -15.77
CA LYS A 136 6.65 5.73 -14.67
C LYS A 136 6.92 7.02 -13.89
N VAL A 137 7.21 8.12 -14.57
CA VAL A 137 7.44 9.43 -13.92
C VAL A 137 6.18 9.88 -13.20
N PHE A 138 5.04 9.86 -13.87
CA PHE A 138 3.76 10.26 -13.30
C PHE A 138 3.39 9.41 -12.08
N GLY A 139 3.48 8.08 -12.21
CA GLY A 139 3.19 7.13 -11.12
C GLY A 139 4.10 7.35 -9.92
N ASN A 140 5.38 7.65 -10.13
CA ASN A 140 6.30 7.94 -9.05
C ASN A 140 5.99 9.26 -8.34
N VAL A 141 5.64 10.31 -9.09
CA VAL A 141 5.23 11.61 -8.51
C VAL A 141 3.95 11.43 -7.70
N LEU A 142 2.93 10.80 -8.29
CA LEU A 142 1.64 10.58 -7.64
C LEU A 142 1.78 9.73 -6.37
N ALA A 143 2.53 8.62 -6.43
CA ALA A 143 2.78 7.78 -5.26
C ALA A 143 3.50 8.55 -4.15
N SER A 144 4.46 9.40 -4.50
CA SER A 144 5.20 10.22 -3.54
C SER A 144 4.31 11.25 -2.87
N LEU A 145 3.48 11.98 -3.64
CA LEU A 145 2.55 12.96 -3.11
C LEU A 145 1.52 12.34 -2.16
N ILE A 146 0.93 11.20 -2.55
CA ILE A 146 -0.06 10.50 -1.73
C ILE A 146 0.59 10.03 -0.42
N CYS A 147 1.74 9.38 -0.46
CA CYS A 147 2.40 8.87 0.75
C CYS A 147 2.85 10.02 1.67
N LEU A 148 3.40 11.11 1.12
CA LEU A 148 3.78 12.29 1.90
C LEU A 148 2.58 12.95 2.56
N ALA A 149 1.45 13.07 1.85
CA ALA A 149 0.23 13.63 2.41
C ALA A 149 -0.29 12.80 3.60
N PHE A 150 -0.33 11.46 3.47
CA PHE A 150 -0.78 10.60 4.56
C PHE A 150 0.19 10.55 5.75
N ILE A 151 1.50 10.60 5.49
CA ILE A 151 2.51 10.76 6.55
C ILE A 151 2.30 12.09 7.29
N ALA A 152 2.07 13.17 6.55
CA ALA A 152 1.80 14.49 7.13
C ALA A 152 0.54 14.45 8.02
N VAL A 153 -0.54 13.80 7.58
CA VAL A 153 -1.75 13.62 8.42
C VAL A 153 -1.40 12.90 9.73
N ALA A 154 -0.72 11.76 9.68
CA ALA A 154 -0.38 10.99 10.88
C ALA A 154 0.49 11.80 11.88
N VAL A 155 1.46 12.55 11.37
CA VAL A 155 2.37 13.37 12.19
C VAL A 155 1.65 14.60 12.75
N LEU A 156 0.91 15.33 11.93
CA LEU A 156 0.25 16.57 12.34
C LEU A 156 -0.89 16.31 13.35
N MET A 157 -1.62 15.20 13.20
CA MET A 157 -2.61 14.76 14.19
C MET A 157 -1.95 14.47 15.55
N HIS A 158 -0.80 13.77 15.56
CA HIS A 158 -0.06 13.50 16.79
C HIS A 158 0.45 14.77 17.49
N LEU A 159 0.79 15.80 16.71
CA LEU A 159 1.22 17.11 17.21
C LEU A 159 0.06 18.01 17.67
N GLY A 160 -1.19 17.54 17.59
CA GLY A 160 -2.37 18.27 18.06
C GLY A 160 -2.95 19.26 17.04
N TYR A 161 -2.57 19.17 15.76
CA TYR A 161 -3.17 19.97 14.69
C TYR A 161 -4.47 19.34 14.15
N SER A 162 -5.44 19.03 15.02
CA SER A 162 -6.69 18.36 14.66
C SER A 162 -7.57 19.14 13.68
N ASN A 163 -7.44 20.48 13.65
CA ASN A 163 -8.18 21.38 12.76
C ASN A 163 -7.89 21.21 11.25
N ILE A 164 -6.93 20.35 10.85
CA ILE A 164 -6.60 20.11 9.43
C ILE A 164 -7.66 19.23 8.74
N LEU A 165 -8.43 18.45 9.51
CA LEU A 165 -9.46 17.54 9.00
C LEU A 165 -10.89 18.09 9.18
N ALA A 166 -11.04 19.24 9.83
CA ALA A 166 -12.31 19.94 10.08
C ALA A 166 -12.63 20.91 8.92
#